data_AF-A0A849P124-F1
#
_entry.id   AF-A0A849P124-F1
#
_cell.length_a   1.000
_cell.length_b   1.000
_cell.length_c   1.000
_cell.angle_alpha   90.00
_cell.angle_beta   90.00
_cell.angle_gamma   90.00
#
_symmetry.space_group_name_H-M   'P 1'
#
loop_
_entity.id
_entity.type
_entity.pdbx_description
1 polymer ?
#
loop_
_entity_poly.entity_id
_entity_poly.type
_entity_poly.pdbx_seq_one_letter_code
_entity_poly.pdbx_strand_id
1 'polypeptide(L)'
;MQKLRSMAICGAGIVMMPDWAVADEIRTGKLVPILTDTPVSSDDADIYVAILTPQSAYRPMNVQAVMDFFVEKWEGGRCWAFQAT
;
A
#
# COMPACT_ATOMS: atom_id res chain seq x y z
N MET A 1 -9.84 5.94 7.77
CA MET A 1 -8.75 6.12 6.79
C MET A 1 -9.14 7.03 5.61
N GLN A 2 -10.17 6.73 4.82
CA GLN A 2 -10.49 7.51 3.60
C GLN A 2 -10.63 9.04 3.80
N LYS A 3 -11.22 9.48 4.94
CA LYS A 3 -11.41 10.91 5.23
C LYS A 3 -10.09 11.68 5.39
N LEU A 4 -9.07 11.07 6.01
CA LEU A 4 -7.77 11.73 6.23
C LEU A 4 -7.05 12.00 4.90
N ARG A 5 -7.10 11.05 3.96
CA ARG A 5 -6.58 11.21 2.60
C ARG A 5 -7.26 12.37 1.89
N SER A 6 -8.59 12.44 1.91
CA SER A 6 -9.34 13.53 1.29
C SER A 6 -8.99 14.89 1.90
N MET A 7 -8.81 14.98 3.21
CA MET A 7 -8.39 16.22 3.88
C MET A 7 -6.98 16.66 3.43
N ALA A 8 -6.03 15.74 3.34
CA ALA A 8 -4.68 16.04 2.85
C ALA A 8 -4.69 16.52 1.40
N ILE A 9 -5.47 15.87 0.52
CA ILE A 9 -5.67 16.32 -0.88
C ILE A 9 -6.25 17.74 -0.94
N CYS A 10 -7.16 18.08 -0.01
CA CYS A 10 -7.72 19.43 0.11
C CYS A 10 -6.78 20.44 0.78
N GLY A 11 -5.53 20.07 1.10
CA GLY A 11 -4.54 20.96 1.69
C GLY A 11 -4.73 21.21 3.19
N ALA A 12 -5.49 20.37 3.90
CA ALA A 12 -5.70 20.53 5.34
C ALA A 12 -4.46 20.16 6.20
N GLY A 13 -3.41 19.62 5.59
CA GLY A 13 -2.15 19.29 6.27
C GLY A 13 -1.42 18.10 5.66
N ILE A 14 -0.47 17.57 6.42
CA ILE A 14 0.35 16.40 6.08
C ILE A 14 -0.33 15.14 6.62
N VAL A 15 -0.20 14.02 5.92
CA VAL A 15 -0.69 12.72 6.37
C VAL A 15 0.38 11.64 6.17
N MET A 16 0.50 10.75 7.15
CA MET A 16 1.31 9.54 7.05
C MET A 16 0.39 8.37 6.73
N MET A 17 0.57 7.76 5.56
CA MET A 17 -0.20 6.62 5.09
C MET A 17 0.71 5.64 4.35
N PRO A 18 0.34 4.34 4.32
CA PRO A 18 1.03 3.39 3.48
C PRO A 18 0.91 3.76 1.99
N ASP A 19 1.99 3.53 1.24
CA ASP A 19 2.14 3.92 -0.17
C ASP A 19 0.98 3.42 -1.04
N TRP A 20 0.59 2.16 -0.86
CA TRP A 20 -0.50 1.51 -1.58
C TRP A 20 -1.86 2.17 -1.39
N ALA A 21 -2.08 2.94 -0.31
CA ALA A 21 -3.33 3.66 -0.07
C ALA A 21 -3.40 5.04 -0.75
N VAL A 22 -2.26 5.60 -1.16
CA VAL A 22 -2.13 6.95 -1.76
C VAL A 22 -1.37 6.97 -3.09
N ALA A 23 -1.04 5.80 -3.64
CA ALA A 23 -0.24 5.65 -4.85
C ALA A 23 -0.80 6.43 -6.05
N ASP A 24 -2.12 6.47 -6.21
CA ASP A 24 -2.77 7.19 -7.31
C ASP A 24 -2.64 8.71 -7.16
N GLU A 25 -2.76 9.24 -5.94
CA GLU A 25 -2.57 10.66 -5.67
C GLU A 25 -1.14 11.09 -5.87
N ILE A 26 -0.19 10.26 -5.46
CA ILE A 26 1.24 10.49 -5.70
C ILE A 26 1.51 10.51 -7.20
N ARG A 27 1.01 9.52 -7.95
CA ARG A 27 1.19 9.44 -9.40
C ARG A 27 0.55 10.60 -10.16
N THR A 28 -0.59 11.10 -9.67
CA THR A 28 -1.29 12.25 -10.27
C THR A 28 -0.78 13.61 -9.77
N GLY A 29 0.17 13.63 -8.84
CA GLY A 29 0.72 14.86 -8.24
C GLY A 29 -0.24 15.58 -7.28
N LYS A 30 -1.36 14.95 -6.89
CA LYS A 30 -2.30 15.49 -5.88
C LYS A 30 -1.73 15.43 -4.47
N LEU A 31 -0.86 14.46 -4.22
CA LEU A 31 -0.05 14.36 -3.02
C LEU A 31 1.41 14.29 -3.45
N VAL A 32 2.30 14.84 -2.62
CA VAL A 32 3.74 14.84 -2.85
C VAL A 32 4.40 14.16 -1.65
N PRO A 33 5.28 13.17 -1.86
CA PRO A 33 6.01 12.54 -0.78
C PRO A 33 6.99 13.54 -0.16
N ILE A 34 7.09 13.50 1.16
CA ILE A 34 7.99 14.34 1.95
C ILE A 34 8.83 13.43 2.85
N LEU A 35 9.98 13.94 3.32
CA LEU A 35 10.91 13.19 4.17
C LEU A 35 11.43 11.90 3.48
N THR A 36 11.67 11.96 2.16
CA THR A 36 12.14 10.80 1.37
C THR A 36 13.49 10.26 1.83
N ASP A 37 14.33 11.11 2.42
CA ASP A 37 15.66 10.73 2.91
C ASP A 37 15.63 10.07 4.29
N THR A 38 14.50 10.17 5.00
CA THR A 38 14.33 9.60 6.35
C THR A 38 12.93 9.02 6.44
N PRO A 39 12.73 7.78 5.96
CA PRO A 39 11.43 7.14 6.00
C PRO A 39 10.96 7.04 7.45
N VAL A 40 9.81 7.66 7.73
CA VAL A 40 9.18 7.68 9.04
C VAL A 40 8.18 6.53 9.10
N SER A 41 8.29 5.70 10.14
CA SER A 41 7.30 4.68 10.46
C SER A 41 6.70 4.95 11.83
N SER A 42 5.43 4.60 12.01
CA SER A 42 4.76 4.66 13.32
C SER A 42 5.32 3.62 14.30
N ASP A 43 5.88 2.53 13.78
CA ASP A 43 6.40 1.37 14.53
C ASP A 43 7.73 0.92 13.93
N ASP A 44 8.54 0.21 14.74
CA ASP A 44 9.80 -0.42 14.31
C ASP A 44 9.59 -1.62 13.37
N ALA A 45 8.34 -2.02 13.11
CA ALA A 45 7.99 -3.17 12.30
C ALA A 45 7.54 -2.78 10.88
N ASP A 46 7.97 -3.55 9.90
CA ASP A 46 7.51 -3.42 8.52
C ASP A 46 6.00 -3.67 8.40
N ILE A 47 5.35 -2.93 7.50
CA ILE A 47 3.93 -3.09 7.19
C ILE A 47 3.77 -4.14 6.09
N TYR A 48 3.07 -5.24 6.40
CA TYR A 48 2.82 -6.34 5.46
C TYR A 48 1.37 -6.39 4.99
N VAL A 49 1.16 -6.71 3.72
CA VAL A 49 -0.16 -7.08 3.16
C VAL A 49 -0.22 -8.61 3.09
N ALA A 50 -1.11 -9.22 3.89
CA ALA A 50 -1.24 -10.67 3.99
C ALA A 50 -2.63 -11.14 3.50
N ILE A 51 -2.65 -12.28 2.81
CA ILE A 51 -3.90 -12.97 2.45
C ILE A 51 -4.19 -14.00 3.54
N LEU A 52 -5.29 -13.81 4.27
CA LEU A 52 -5.72 -14.73 5.31
C LEU A 52 -6.71 -15.75 4.73
N THR A 53 -6.42 -17.03 4.91
CA THR A 53 -7.30 -18.14 4.52
C THR A 53 -7.55 -19.07 5.69
N PRO A 54 -8.73 -19.71 5.79
CA PRO A 54 -8.96 -20.74 6.79
C PRO A 54 -7.91 -21.85 6.68
N GLN A 55 -7.52 -22.41 7.83
CA GLN A 55 -6.73 -23.62 7.86
C GLN A 55 -7.62 -24.81 7.44
N SER A 56 -7.76 -25.00 6.14
CA SER A 56 -8.57 -26.06 5.54
C SER A 56 -7.67 -27.10 4.87
N ALA A 57 -8.03 -28.37 5.04
CA ALA A 57 -7.40 -29.48 4.31
C ALA A 57 -7.70 -29.42 2.80
N TYR A 58 -8.80 -28.76 2.41
CA TYR A 58 -9.19 -28.59 1.01
C TYR A 58 -9.18 -27.11 0.63
N ARG A 59 -8.35 -26.78 -0.37
CA ARG A 59 -8.31 -25.44 -0.97
C ARG A 59 -8.69 -25.54 -2.45
N PRO A 60 -9.82 -24.95 -2.87
CA PRO A 60 -10.22 -24.91 -4.26
C PRO A 60 -9.14 -24.28 -5.17
N MET A 61 -8.95 -24.85 -6.38
CA MET A 61 -7.92 -24.40 -7.34
C MET A 61 -8.13 -22.96 -7.80
N ASN A 62 -9.38 -22.48 -7.88
CA ASN A 62 -9.67 -21.09 -8.20
C ASN A 62 -9.19 -20.13 -7.11
N VAL A 63 -9.28 -20.51 -5.83
CA VAL A 63 -8.75 -19.69 -4.72
C VAL A 63 -7.23 -19.65 -4.77
N GLN A 64 -6.57 -20.78 -5.02
CA GLN A 64 -5.11 -20.80 -5.23
C GLN A 64 -4.69 -19.89 -6.39
N ALA A 65 -5.34 -20.01 -7.54
CA ALA A 65 -5.03 -19.17 -8.70
C ALA A 65 -5.17 -17.66 -8.42
N VAL A 66 -6.18 -17.26 -7.63
CA VAL A 66 -6.34 -15.86 -7.21
C VAL A 66 -5.24 -15.43 -6.24
N MET A 67 -4.85 -16.29 -5.31
CA MET A 67 -3.73 -16.01 -4.40
C MET A 67 -2.42 -15.84 -5.17
N ASP A 68 -2.13 -16.76 -6.09
CA ASP A 68 -0.94 -16.72 -6.94
C ASP A 68 -0.90 -15.44 -7.77
N PHE A 69 -2.04 -15.06 -8.36
CA PHE A 69 -2.18 -13.81 -9.11
C PHE A 69 -1.86 -12.58 -8.25
N PHE A 70 -2.38 -12.50 -7.02
CA PHE A 70 -2.11 -11.36 -6.14
C PHE A 70 -0.64 -11.32 -5.69
N VAL A 71 -0.06 -12.48 -5.35
CA VAL A 71 1.35 -12.57 -4.98
C VAL A 71 2.23 -12.08 -6.13
N GLU A 72 2.00 -12.54 -7.35
CA GLU A 72 2.72 -12.08 -8.54
C GLU A 72 2.52 -10.58 -8.80
N LYS A 73 1.27 -10.11 -8.71
CA LYS A 73 0.93 -8.71 -9.01
C LYS A 73 1.54 -7.72 -8.00
N TRP A 74 1.64 -8.13 -6.74
CA TRP A 74 2.06 -7.27 -5.62
C TRP A 74 3.49 -7.52 -5.17
N GLU A 75 4.18 -8.46 -5.83
CA GLU A 75 5.56 -8.82 -5.53
C GLU A 75 6.47 -7.58 -5.50
N GLY A 76 7.17 -7.40 -4.38
CA GLY A 76 8.10 -6.29 -4.17
C GLY A 76 7.45 -4.90 -4.16
N GLY A 77 6.12 -4.80 -4.04
CA GLY A 77 5.38 -3.54 -3.96
C GLY A 77 5.50 -2.65 -5.20
N ARG A 78 6.04 -3.17 -6.31
CA ARG A 78 6.44 -2.38 -7.50
C ARG A 78 5.29 -1.61 -8.14
N CYS A 79 4.05 -2.09 -7.99
CA CYS A 79 2.88 -1.45 -8.61
C CYS A 79 2.40 -0.18 -7.88
N TRP A 80 2.82 0.05 -6.63
CA TRP A 80 2.55 1.26 -5.87
C TRP A 80 3.79 1.97 -5.33
N ALA A 81 4.97 1.36 -5.45
CA ALA A 81 6.22 1.94 -5.00
C ALA A 81 6.45 3.30 -5.67
N PHE A 82 6.67 4.32 -4.83
CA PHE A 82 7.15 5.61 -5.30
C PHE A 82 8.67 5.50 -5.56
N GLN A 83 9.12 5.95 -6.73
CA GLN A 83 10.54 6.06 -7.05
C GLN A 83 10.97 7.50 -6.82
N ALA A 84 11.72 7.75 -5.75
CA ALA A 84 12.41 9.02 -5.57
C ALA A 84 13.51 9.11 -6.64
N THR A 85 13.52 10.22 -7.40
CA THR A 85 14.59 10.54 -8.38
C THR A 85 15.74 11.21 -7.67
#